data_AF-A0A428Q164-F1
#
_entry.id   AF-A0A428Q164-F1
#
_cell.length_a   1.000
_cell.length_b   1.000
_cell.length_c   1.000
_cell.angle_alpha   90.00
_cell.angle_beta   90.00
_cell.angle_gamma   90.00
#
_symmetry.space_group_name_H-M   'P 1'
#
loop_
_entity.id
_entity.type
_entity.pdbx_description
1 polymer ?
#
loop_
_entity_poly.entity_id
_entity_poly.type
_entity_poly.pdbx_seq_one_letter_code
_entity_poly.pdbx_strand_id
1 'polypeptide(L)'
;MSTEADPQYLLKESTREVERLRKQHAWFQRCLNNQIVFAPVDLNKEGLKVLDVGCADGILLRDLQKQVTPSARLVGVDIMNSFMPPSPEGNINYRLYDVCEPPWGIR
;
A
#
# COMPACT_ATOMS: atom_id res chain seq x y z
N MET A 1 -13.17 20.90 -10.66
CA MET A 1 -12.79 19.48 -10.55
C MET A 1 -11.46 19.36 -11.26
N SER A 2 -10.37 19.30 -10.50
CA SER A 2 -9.02 19.29 -11.05
C SER A 2 -8.79 17.97 -11.78
N THR A 3 -8.66 18.04 -13.10
CA THR A 3 -8.13 16.93 -13.91
C THR A 3 -6.62 16.90 -13.70
N GLU A 4 -6.18 16.37 -12.55
CA GLU A 4 -4.79 15.97 -12.41
C GLU A 4 -4.60 14.78 -13.36
N ALA A 5 -3.83 15.02 -14.42
CA ALA A 5 -3.39 13.94 -15.29
C ALA A 5 -2.70 12.90 -14.41
N ASP A 6 -3.05 11.62 -14.56
CA ASP A 6 -2.32 10.55 -13.92
C ASP A 6 -0.82 10.81 -14.16
N PRO A 7 0.01 10.82 -13.09
CA PRO A 7 1.44 11.08 -13.22
C PRO A 7 2.02 10.16 -14.29
N GLN A 8 3.15 10.56 -14.91
CA GLN A 8 3.71 9.84 -16.05
C GLN A 8 4.24 8.45 -15.65
N TYR A 9 3.31 7.54 -15.41
CA TYR A 9 3.53 6.16 -15.08
C TYR A 9 3.72 5.39 -16.38
N LEU A 10 4.79 4.60 -16.44
CA LEU A 10 5.20 3.93 -17.67
C LEU A 10 4.17 2.87 -18.11
N LEU A 11 3.43 2.28 -17.17
CA LEU A 11 2.49 1.17 -17.40
C LEU A 11 1.04 1.63 -17.18
N LYS A 12 0.52 2.42 -18.13
CA LYS A 12 -0.74 3.17 -18.02
C LYS A 12 -2.02 2.33 -17.97
N GLU A 13 -1.97 1.05 -18.33
CA GLU A 13 -3.15 0.19 -18.28
C GLU A 13 -3.43 -0.28 -16.85
N SER A 14 -4.11 0.56 -16.08
CA SER A 14 -4.30 0.39 -14.63
C SER A 14 -4.79 -0.99 -14.22
N THR A 15 -5.82 -1.53 -14.88
CA THR A 15 -6.35 -2.87 -14.54
C THR A 15 -5.34 -3.99 -14.79
N ARG A 16 -4.65 -3.97 -15.95
CA ARG A 16 -3.64 -4.99 -16.28
C ARG A 16 -2.42 -4.88 -15.36
N GLU A 17 -2.07 -3.66 -15.00
CA GLU A 17 -0.95 -3.41 -14.12
C GLU A 17 -1.23 -3.86 -12.68
N VAL A 18 -2.40 -3.53 -12.14
CA VAL A 18 -2.83 -4.02 -10.82
C VAL A 18 -2.88 -5.56 -10.81
N GLU A 19 -3.39 -6.18 -11.86
CA GLU A 19 -3.34 -7.64 -12.03
C GLU A 19 -1.90 -8.20 -12.01
N ARG A 20 -0.96 -7.53 -12.71
CA ARG A 20 0.46 -7.91 -12.72
C ARG A 20 1.06 -7.82 -11.32
N LEU A 21 0.81 -6.73 -10.59
CA LEU A 21 1.27 -6.50 -9.23
C LEU A 21 0.72 -7.54 -8.25
N ARG A 22 -0.57 -7.89 -8.36
CA ARG A 22 -1.18 -8.97 -7.57
C ARG A 22 -0.52 -10.32 -7.81
N LYS A 23 -0.25 -10.67 -9.08
CA LYS A 23 0.46 -11.92 -9.44
C LYS A 23 1.87 -11.94 -8.87
N GLN A 24 2.58 -10.80 -8.94
CA GLN A 24 3.91 -10.65 -8.37
C GLN A 24 3.91 -10.81 -6.84
N HIS A 25 2.97 -10.18 -6.13
CA HIS A 25 2.80 -10.33 -4.69
C HIS A 25 2.52 -11.78 -4.29
N ALA A 26 1.58 -12.45 -4.96
CA ALA A 26 1.26 -13.86 -4.71
C ALA A 26 2.47 -14.78 -4.93
N TRP A 27 3.29 -14.50 -5.96
CA TRP A 27 4.53 -15.23 -6.21
C TRP A 27 5.52 -15.05 -5.06
N PHE A 28 5.76 -13.80 -4.62
CA PHE A 28 6.65 -13.53 -3.50
C PHE A 28 6.19 -14.21 -2.22
N GLN A 29 4.91 -14.09 -1.85
CA GLN A 29 4.38 -14.76 -0.66
C GLN A 29 4.63 -16.27 -0.72
N ARG A 30 4.41 -16.91 -1.87
CA ARG A 30 4.64 -18.35 -2.00
C ARG A 30 6.12 -18.74 -1.86
N CYS A 31 7.04 -17.94 -2.42
CA CYS A 31 8.48 -18.17 -2.27
C CYS A 31 8.99 -17.87 -0.85
N LEU A 32 8.29 -17.00 -0.12
CA LEU A 32 8.67 -16.49 1.19
C LEU A 32 7.84 -17.10 2.33
N ASN A 33 7.18 -18.24 2.10
CA ASN A 33 6.34 -18.94 3.10
C ASN A 33 5.28 -18.02 3.75
N ASN A 34 4.69 -17.14 2.96
CA ASN A 34 3.72 -16.11 3.35
C ASN A 34 4.24 -15.08 4.38
N GLN A 35 5.55 -15.03 4.61
CA GLN A 35 6.17 -14.01 5.45
C GLN A 35 6.29 -12.69 4.68
N ILE A 36 5.77 -11.61 5.26
CA ILE A 36 5.83 -10.26 4.67
C ILE A 36 6.96 -9.43 5.29
N VAL A 37 7.14 -9.53 6.61
CA VAL A 37 8.14 -8.75 7.35
C VAL A 37 9.29 -9.65 7.80
N PHE A 38 10.49 -9.33 7.32
CA PHE A 38 11.74 -10.01 7.70
C PHE A 38 12.57 -9.22 8.71
N ALA A 39 12.31 -7.92 8.83
CA ALA A 39 12.97 -7.06 9.80
C ALA A 39 12.62 -7.52 11.24
N PRO A 40 13.53 -7.35 12.21
CA PRO A 40 13.28 -7.70 13.61
C PRO A 40 12.37 -6.67 14.29
N VAL A 41 11.12 -6.57 13.83
CA VAL A 41 10.09 -5.66 14.34
C VAL A 41 9.02 -6.47 15.05
N ASP A 42 8.60 -6.01 16.22
CA ASP A 42 7.49 -6.62 16.95
C ASP A 42 6.15 -6.26 16.31
N LEU A 43 5.57 -7.21 15.55
CA LEU A 43 4.26 -7.06 14.92
C LEU A 43 3.09 -7.13 15.91
N ASN A 44 3.34 -7.60 17.13
CA ASN A 44 2.36 -7.65 18.21
C ASN A 44 2.32 -6.35 19.03
N LYS A 45 3.16 -5.37 18.68
CA LYS A 45 3.18 -4.08 19.37
C LYS A 45 1.85 -3.35 19.18
N GLU A 46 1.17 -3.08 20.30
CA GLU A 46 -0.03 -2.25 20.32
C GLU A 46 0.23 -0.88 19.70
N GLY A 47 -0.68 -0.44 18.82
CA GLY A 47 -0.57 0.84 18.14
C GLY A 47 0.59 0.94 17.13
N LEU A 48 1.09 -0.19 16.62
CA LEU A 48 2.07 -0.22 15.52
C LEU A 48 1.62 0.66 14.36
N LYS A 49 2.53 1.42 13.77
CA LYS A 49 2.24 2.28 12.61
C LYS A 49 3.06 1.78 11.42
N VAL A 50 2.38 1.48 10.32
CA VAL A 50 3.00 1.02 9.08
C VAL A 50 2.64 1.98 7.96
N LEU A 51 3.63 2.34 7.16
CA LEU A 51 3.47 3.09 5.92
C LEU A 51 3.98 2.23 4.76
N ASP A 52 3.12 1.99 3.77
CA ASP A 52 3.45 1.33 2.50
C ASP A 52 3.41 2.38 1.38
N VAL A 53 4.54 2.58 0.71
CA VAL A 53 4.74 3.60 -0.33
C VAL A 53 4.76 2.93 -1.69
N GLY A 54 3.94 3.40 -2.63
CA GLY A 54 3.65 2.67 -3.86
C GLY A 54 2.72 1.49 -3.58
N CYS A 55 1.69 1.71 -2.75
CA CYS A 55 0.84 0.64 -2.24
C CYS A 55 -0.07 0.01 -3.31
N ALA A 56 -0.18 0.62 -4.49
CA ALA A 56 -1.10 0.24 -5.56
C ALA A 56 -2.52 -0.02 -5.02
N ASP A 57 -3.05 -1.23 -5.24
CA ASP A 57 -4.37 -1.64 -4.77
C ASP A 57 -4.40 -2.06 -3.29
N GLY A 58 -3.26 -2.01 -2.59
CA GLY A 58 -3.16 -2.29 -1.16
C GLY A 58 -3.02 -3.76 -0.79
N ILE A 59 -2.74 -4.67 -1.74
CA ILE A 59 -2.69 -6.12 -1.45
C ILE A 59 -1.68 -6.49 -0.36
N LEU A 60 -0.52 -5.83 -0.33
CA LEU A 60 0.49 -6.05 0.72
C LEU A 60 -0.07 -5.69 2.10
N LEU A 61 -0.70 -4.51 2.24
CA LEU A 61 -1.29 -4.07 3.50
C LEU A 61 -2.47 -4.96 3.95
N ARG A 62 -3.30 -5.43 3.02
CA ARG A 62 -4.41 -6.36 3.36
C ARG A 62 -3.91 -7.68 3.91
N ASP A 63 -2.78 -8.20 3.41
CA ASP A 63 -2.21 -9.41 3.98
C ASP A 63 -1.41 -9.15 5.25
N LEU A 64 -0.72 -8.01 5.35
CA LEU A 64 -0.03 -7.60 6.58
C LEU A 64 -1.01 -7.36 7.72
N GLN A 65 -2.21 -6.83 7.44
CA GLN A 65 -3.29 -6.64 8.41
C GLN A 65 -3.62 -7.92 9.18
N LYS A 66 -3.46 -9.09 8.55
CA LYS A 66 -3.71 -10.40 9.17
C LYS A 66 -2.58 -10.84 10.12
N GLN A 67 -1.43 -10.18 10.08
CA GLN A 67 -0.22 -10.53 10.85
C GLN A 67 0.10 -9.52 11.96
N VAL A 68 -0.61 -8.40 12.04
CA VAL A 68 -0.42 -7.36 13.06
C VAL A 68 -1.61 -7.30 14.02
N THR A 69 -1.46 -6.61 15.15
CA THR A 69 -2.57 -6.39 16.07
C THR A 69 -3.69 -5.54 15.44
N PRO A 70 -4.96 -5.71 15.87
CA PRO A 70 -6.06 -4.87 15.40
C PRO A 70 -5.89 -3.37 15.70
N SER A 71 -5.09 -3.02 16.71
CA SER A 71 -4.79 -1.63 17.07
C SER A 71 -3.75 -0.97 16.16
N ALA A 72 -3.10 -1.74 15.29
CA ALA A 72 -2.18 -1.21 14.30
C ALA A 72 -2.88 -0.20 13.39
N ARG A 73 -2.09 0.74 12.85
CA ARG A 73 -2.53 1.75 11.89
C ARG A 73 -1.74 1.53 10.61
N LEU A 74 -2.44 1.15 9.56
CA LEU A 74 -1.84 0.84 8.26
C LEU A 74 -2.19 1.97 7.28
N VAL A 75 -1.18 2.59 6.68
CA VAL A 75 -1.35 3.65 5.70
C VAL A 75 -0.71 3.22 4.39
N GLY A 76 -1.49 3.22 3.31
CA GLY A 76 -0.99 3.01 1.96
C GLY A 76 -1.00 4.32 1.20
N VAL A 77 0.11 4.66 0.55
CA VAL A 77 0.20 5.80 -0.34
C VAL A 77 0.65 5.39 -1.73
N ASP A 78 0.06 6.00 -2.75
CA ASP A 78 0.45 5.83 -4.14
C ASP A 78 0.14 7.11 -4.91
N ILE A 79 0.83 7.32 -6.03
CA ILE A 79 0.59 8.42 -6.96
C ILE A 79 -0.54 8.10 -7.94
N MET A 80 -0.85 6.81 -8.11
CA MET A 80 -1.89 6.32 -9.01
C MET A 80 -3.20 6.10 -8.25
N ASN A 81 -4.05 7.14 -8.19
CA ASN A 81 -5.38 7.02 -7.56
C ASN A 81 -6.23 5.91 -8.20
N SER A 82 -6.05 5.66 -9.50
CA SER A 82 -6.76 4.62 -10.25
C SER A 82 -6.43 3.18 -9.83
N PHE A 83 -5.36 2.96 -9.06
CA PHE A 83 -5.01 1.62 -8.53
C PHE A 83 -5.73 1.33 -7.22
N MET A 84 -6.07 2.37 -6.46
CA MET A 84 -6.57 2.24 -5.09
C MET A 84 -7.94 1.59 -5.06
N PRO A 85 -8.24 0.79 -4.01
CA PRO A 85 -9.58 0.27 -3.81
C PRO A 85 -10.56 1.42 -3.54
N PRO A 86 -11.83 1.27 -3.95
CA PRO A 86 -12.83 2.33 -3.81
C PRO A 86 -13.22 2.63 -2.36
N SER A 87 -12.90 1.72 -1.44
CA SER A 87 -13.19 1.86 -0.02
C SER A 87 -12.06 1.26 0.83
N PRO A 88 -11.74 1.85 2.00
CA PRO A 88 -10.81 1.26 2.94
C PRO A 88 -11.35 -0.07 3.52
N GLU A 89 -10.43 -0.97 3.87
CA GLU A 89 -10.73 -2.27 4.46
C GLU A 89 -10.13 -2.38 5.86
N GLY A 90 -10.97 -2.55 6.88
CA GLY A 90 -10.54 -2.66 8.28
C GLY A 90 -9.83 -1.40 8.78
N ASN A 91 -8.60 -1.57 9.31
CA ASN A 91 -7.76 -0.50 9.86
C ASN A 91 -6.76 0.12 8.83
N ILE A 92 -7.01 -0.06 7.53
CA ILE A 92 -6.16 0.48 6.45
C ILE A 92 -6.71 1.83 5.95
N ASN A 93 -5.82 2.80 5.79
CA ASN A 93 -6.11 4.11 5.22
C ASN A 93 -5.29 4.34 3.94
N TYR A 94 -5.96 4.45 2.80
CA TYR A 94 -5.31 4.76 1.52
C TYR A 94 -5.31 6.27 1.26
N ARG A 95 -4.21 6.80 0.71
CA ARG A 95 -4.11 8.23 0.35
C ARG A 95 -3.32 8.43 -0.94
N LEU A 96 -3.89 9.20 -1.86
CA LEU A 96 -3.15 9.74 -3.00
C LEU A 96 -2.04 10.68 -2.48
N TYR A 97 -0.78 10.33 -2.73
CA TYR A 97 0.35 11.15 -2.32
C TYR A 97 1.61 10.83 -3.13
N ASP A 98 2.28 11.87 -3.61
CA ASP A 98 3.63 11.77 -4.14
C ASP A 98 4.63 11.86 -2.99
N VAL A 99 5.38 10.77 -2.78
CA VAL A 99 6.41 10.70 -1.74
C VAL A 99 7.60 11.64 -2.00
N CYS A 100 7.74 12.13 -3.23
CA CYS A 100 8.75 13.13 -3.59
C CYS A 100 8.35 14.55 -3.15
N GLU A 101 7.08 14.78 -2.87
CA GLU A 101 6.58 16.04 -2.32
C GLU A 101 6.86 16.10 -0.81
N PRO A 102 7.13 17.29 -0.24
CA PRO A 102 7.40 17.44 1.17
C PRO A 102 6.20 17.00 2.03
N PRO A 103 6.45 16.45 3.24
CA PRO A 103 5.38 16.12 4.17
C PRO A 103 4.54 17.36 4.50
N TRP A 104 3.24 17.12 4.67
CA TRP A 104 2.27 18.17 4.90
C TRP A 104 2.63 18.89 6.20
N GLY A 105 2.89 20.21 6.13
CA GLY A 105 3.20 21.03 7.30
C GLY A 105 4.69 21.33 7.53
N ILE A 106 5.58 20.93 6.65
CA ILE A 106 6.96 21.46 6.60
C ILE A 106 6.98 22.54 5.51
N ARG A 107 6.80 23.80 5.91
CA ARG A 107 7.07 24.98 5.07
C ARG A 107 8.31 25.69 5.58
#